data_AF-X1RX71-F1
#
_entry.id   AF-X1RX71-F1
#
_cell.length_a   1.000
_cell.length_b   1.000
_cell.length_c   1.000
_cell.angle_alpha   90.00
_cell.angle_beta   90.00
_cell.angle_gamma   90.00
#
_symmetry.space_group_name_H-M   'P 1'
#
loop_
_entity.id
_entity.type
_entity.pdbx_description
1 polymer ?
#
loop_
_entity_poly.entity_id
_entity_poly.type
_entity_poly.pdbx_seq_one_letter_code
_entity_poly.pdbx_strand_id
1 'polypeptide(L)'
;DPKPHGIFSVDLTYDKDGVPNPTEINIAKFFTTHHFITRTGCNMPDILVQLAFDEYKGPYNLLNPCKPKMYWIRGIDVLPVLLHESEIKAEEVRYGQMLKEIS
;
A
#
# COMPACT_ATOMS: atom_id res chain seq x y z
N ASP A 1 16.68 -17.14 -15.93
CA ASP A 1 15.45 -17.39 -16.69
C ASP A 1 15.15 -16.16 -17.53
N PRO A 2 14.96 -16.26 -18.86
CA PRO A 2 14.55 -15.12 -19.70
C PRO A 2 13.11 -14.62 -19.42
N LYS A 3 12.27 -15.38 -18.72
CA LYS A 3 10.88 -15.03 -18.38
C LYS A 3 10.58 -15.40 -16.93
N PRO A 4 11.22 -14.71 -15.97
CA PRO A 4 11.00 -15.01 -14.56
C PRO A 4 9.54 -14.72 -14.20
N HIS A 5 8.91 -15.65 -13.48
CA HIS A 5 7.52 -15.56 -13.03
C HIS A 5 7.45 -15.58 -11.50
N GLY A 6 6.33 -15.08 -10.95
CA GLY A 6 6.11 -14.99 -9.51
C GLY A 6 6.08 -13.55 -9.00
N ILE A 7 6.39 -13.38 -7.72
CA ILE A 7 6.27 -12.09 -7.03
C ILE A 7 7.60 -11.37 -7.00
N PHE A 8 7.56 -10.10 -7.38
CA PHE A 8 8.65 -9.15 -7.27
C PHE A 8 8.17 -7.94 -6.50
N SER A 9 8.74 -7.73 -5.32
CA SER A 9 8.55 -6.49 -4.57
C SER A 9 9.78 -5.62 -4.77
N VAL A 10 9.62 -4.42 -5.35
CA VAL A 10 10.73 -3.56 -5.76
C VAL A 10 10.67 -2.24 -5.00
N ASP A 11 11.75 -1.91 -4.29
CA ASP A 11 11.93 -0.60 -3.67
C ASP A 11 12.56 0.37 -4.67
N LEU A 12 12.03 1.59 -4.70
CA LEU A 12 12.47 2.67 -5.58
C LEU A 12 12.87 3.88 -4.73
N THR A 13 13.91 4.58 -5.15
CA THR A 13 14.24 5.93 -4.67
C THR A 13 14.44 6.87 -5.85
N TYR A 14 14.22 8.16 -5.65
CA TYR A 14 14.46 9.15 -6.70
C TYR A 14 15.94 9.56 -6.73
N ASP A 15 16.52 9.67 -7.93
CA ASP A 15 17.83 10.32 -8.10
C ASP A 15 17.73 11.85 -8.06
N LYS A 16 18.86 12.52 -8.27
CA LYS A 16 18.97 13.98 -8.27
C LYS A 16 18.12 14.68 -9.34
N ASP A 17 17.74 13.96 -10.40
CA ASP A 17 16.93 14.47 -11.50
C ASP A 17 15.45 14.05 -11.36
N GLY A 18 15.09 13.36 -10.27
CA GLY A 18 13.72 12.94 -9.96
C GLY A 18 13.28 11.65 -10.67
N VAL A 19 14.22 10.83 -11.17
CA VAL A 19 13.91 9.54 -11.80
C VAL A 19 13.85 8.44 -10.74
N PRO A 20 12.79 7.61 -10.70
CA PRO A 20 12.71 6.50 -9.76
C PRO A 20 13.66 5.38 -10.20
N ASN A 21 14.62 5.05 -9.34
CA ASN A 21 15.62 4.01 -9.56
C ASN A 21 15.44 2.88 -8.53
N PRO A 22 15.56 1.60 -8.96
CA PRO A 22 15.47 0.46 -8.05
C PRO A 22 16.64 0.46 -7.07
N THR A 23 16.32 0.30 -5.78
CA THR A 23 17.30 0.13 -4.71
C THR A 23 17.38 -1.30 -4.22
N GLU A 24 16.25 -2.00 -4.20
CA GLU A 24 16.16 -3.38 -3.72
C GLU A 24 15.08 -4.15 -4.50
N ILE A 25 15.37 -5.42 -4.80
CA ILE A 25 14.41 -6.36 -5.40
C ILE A 25 14.28 -7.55 -4.45
N ASN A 26 13.07 -7.73 -3.92
CA ASN A 26 12.70 -8.81 -3.04
C ASN A 26 11.89 -9.84 -3.82
N ILE A 27 12.55 -10.94 -4.20
CA ILE A 27 11.93 -12.04 -4.92
C ILE A 27 11.11 -12.94 -4.00
N ALA A 28 10.01 -13.49 -4.51
CA ALA A 28 9.17 -14.49 -3.86
C ALA A 28 8.50 -14.08 -2.54
N LYS A 29 8.51 -12.79 -2.18
CA LYS A 29 7.84 -12.28 -0.97
C LYS A 29 7.20 -10.93 -1.20
N PHE A 30 6.12 -10.68 -0.47
CA PHE A 30 5.47 -9.38 -0.38
C PHE A 30 6.11 -8.51 0.70
N PHE A 31 6.12 -7.20 0.49
CA PHE A 31 6.40 -6.24 1.56
C PHE A 31 5.28 -6.19 2.60
N THR A 32 5.58 -5.68 3.81
CA THR A 32 4.52 -5.40 4.80
C THR A 32 3.48 -4.40 4.28
N THR A 33 3.84 -3.58 3.30
CA THR A 33 2.95 -2.68 2.55
C THR A 33 1.85 -3.40 1.78
N HIS A 34 1.92 -4.72 1.58
CA HIS A 34 0.85 -5.47 0.92
C HIS A 34 -0.50 -5.33 1.65
N HIS A 35 -0.52 -5.19 2.98
CA HIS A 35 -1.77 -4.94 3.72
C HIS A 35 -2.42 -3.62 3.31
N PHE A 36 -1.63 -2.56 3.12
CA PHE A 36 -2.12 -1.28 2.60
C PHE A 36 -2.69 -1.48 1.19
N ILE A 37 -1.95 -2.14 0.31
CA ILE A 37 -2.36 -2.39 -1.08
C ILE A 37 -3.67 -3.21 -1.14
N THR A 38 -3.79 -4.25 -0.31
CA THR A 38 -5.03 -5.03 -0.15
C THR A 38 -6.19 -4.14 0.29
N ARG A 39 -5.99 -3.30 1.31
CA ARG A 39 -7.03 -2.37 1.81
C ARG A 39 -7.42 -1.30 0.80
N THR A 40 -6.52 -0.92 -0.11
CA THR A 40 -6.82 0.01 -1.21
C THR A 40 -7.52 -0.66 -2.40
N GLY A 41 -7.67 -2.00 -2.40
CA GLY A 41 -8.47 -2.72 -3.38
C GLY A 41 -7.71 -3.72 -4.26
N CYS A 42 -6.44 -4.03 -3.97
CA CYS A 42 -5.69 -5.08 -4.68
C CYS A 42 -5.15 -6.11 -3.71
N ASN A 43 -5.86 -7.23 -3.56
CA ASN A 43 -5.43 -8.32 -2.69
C ASN A 43 -4.40 -9.21 -3.39
N MET A 44 -3.15 -8.74 -3.49
CA MET A 44 -2.08 -9.47 -4.20
C MET A 44 -1.80 -10.88 -3.65
N PRO A 45 -1.84 -11.15 -2.34
CA PRO A 45 -1.73 -12.52 -1.83
C PRO A 45 -2.82 -13.46 -2.36
N ASP A 46 -4.07 -13.00 -2.41
CA ASP A 46 -5.18 -13.78 -2.96
C ASP A 46 -5.02 -14.01 -4.47
N ILE A 47 -4.61 -12.97 -5.21
CA ILE A 47 -4.29 -13.09 -6.63
C ILE A 47 -3.18 -14.13 -6.86
N LEU A 48 -2.14 -14.16 -6.04
CA LEU A 48 -1.08 -15.17 -6.13
C LEU A 48 -1.65 -16.58 -5.98
N VAL A 49 -2.49 -16.82 -4.98
CA VAL A 49 -3.10 -18.14 -4.75
C VAL A 49 -3.94 -18.54 -5.97
N GLN A 50 -4.82 -17.65 -6.44
CA GLN A 50 -5.63 -17.92 -7.62
C GLN A 50 -4.77 -18.22 -8.87
N LEU A 51 -3.67 -17.50 -9.07
CA LEU A 51 -2.74 -17.76 -10.18
C LEU A 51 -2.06 -19.12 -10.04
N ALA A 52 -1.71 -19.55 -8.83
CA ALA A 52 -1.07 -20.84 -8.59
C ALA A 52 -1.97 -22.04 -8.89
N PHE A 53 -3.30 -21.85 -8.87
CA PHE A 53 -4.30 -22.87 -9.17
C PHE A 53 -5.01 -22.68 -10.52
N ASP A 54 -4.54 -21.78 -11.39
CA ASP A 54 -5.17 -21.43 -12.67
C ASP A 54 -6.63 -20.90 -12.56
N GLU A 55 -6.97 -20.37 -11.38
CA GLU A 55 -8.29 -19.86 -11.03
C GLU A 55 -8.44 -18.37 -11.32
N TYR A 56 -7.35 -17.61 -11.46
CA TYR A 56 -7.40 -16.17 -11.65
C TYR A 56 -8.10 -15.78 -12.96
N LYS A 57 -9.20 -15.01 -12.84
CA LYS A 57 -9.99 -14.49 -13.98
C LYS A 57 -9.91 -12.96 -14.13
N GLY A 58 -9.07 -12.30 -13.33
CA GLY A 58 -8.90 -10.85 -13.37
C GLY A 58 -8.01 -10.38 -14.53
N PRO A 59 -7.83 -9.06 -14.68
CA PRO A 59 -7.01 -8.50 -15.75
C PRO A 59 -5.51 -8.60 -15.45
N TYR A 60 -4.70 -8.82 -16.48
CA TYR A 60 -3.23 -8.92 -16.39
C TYR A 60 -2.51 -7.59 -16.66
N ASN A 61 -3.25 -6.47 -16.68
CA ASN A 61 -2.69 -5.15 -16.93
C ASN A 61 -2.11 -4.51 -15.66
N LEU A 62 -1.47 -3.35 -15.82
CA LEU A 62 -1.00 -2.56 -14.68
C LEU A 62 -2.19 -2.15 -13.79
N LEU A 63 -2.10 -2.49 -12.51
CA LEU A 63 -3.08 -2.12 -11.49
C LEU A 63 -2.43 -1.19 -10.48
N ASN A 64 -2.96 0.04 -10.36
CA ASN A 64 -2.63 0.94 -9.26
C ASN A 64 -3.86 1.11 -8.36
N PRO A 65 -3.92 0.42 -7.20
CA PRO A 65 -5.06 0.50 -6.29
C PRO A 65 -5.00 1.76 -5.40
N CYS A 66 -3.83 2.39 -5.30
CA CYS A 66 -3.59 3.49 -4.39
C CYS A 66 -4.04 4.82 -5.01
N LYS A 67 -5.23 5.29 -4.63
CA LYS A 67 -5.65 6.65 -4.94
C LYS A 67 -4.71 7.67 -4.27
N PRO A 68 -4.55 8.88 -4.84
CA PRO A 68 -3.80 9.94 -4.18
C PRO A 68 -4.34 10.23 -2.78
N LYS A 69 -3.47 10.71 -1.88
CA LYS A 69 -3.85 11.20 -0.54
C LYS A 69 -4.45 10.15 0.40
N MET A 70 -4.12 8.88 0.18
CA MET A 70 -4.42 7.80 1.11
C MET A 70 -3.25 7.60 2.08
N TYR A 71 -3.55 7.39 3.35
CA TYR A 71 -2.59 7.25 4.43
C TYR A 71 -2.80 5.92 5.15
N TRP A 72 -1.70 5.23 5.44
CA TRP A 72 -1.67 4.00 6.20
C TRP A 72 -1.02 4.25 7.56
N ILE A 73 -1.85 4.43 8.59
CA ILE A 73 -1.40 4.74 9.93
C ILE A 73 -1.24 3.43 10.70
N ARG A 74 -0.05 3.21 11.25
CA ARG A 74 0.30 2.02 12.03
C ARG A 74 0.90 2.42 13.37
N GLY A 75 0.68 1.61 14.39
CA GLY A 75 1.35 1.71 15.68
C GLY A 75 1.61 0.31 16.25
N ILE A 76 2.37 0.26 17.34
CA ILE A 76 2.55 -0.98 18.11
C ILE A 76 1.21 -1.30 18.79
N ASP A 77 0.79 -2.56 18.72
CA ASP A 77 -0.43 -3.09 19.36
C ASP A 77 -1.76 -2.43 18.94
N VAL A 78 -1.78 -1.73 17.81
CA VAL A 78 -3.00 -1.19 17.22
C VAL A 78 -3.22 -1.71 15.81
N LEU A 79 -4.47 -2.02 15.49
CA LEU A 79 -4.83 -2.37 14.11
C LEU A 79 -4.54 -1.17 13.20
N PRO A 80 -3.94 -1.41 12.03
CA PRO A 80 -3.63 -0.33 11.11
C PRO A 80 -4.90 0.24 10.49
N VAL A 81 -4.90 1.56 10.26
CA VAL A 81 -6.05 2.28 9.71
C VAL A 81 -5.67 2.90 8.37
N LEU A 82 -6.54 2.69 7.38
CA LEU A 82 -6.48 3.35 6.08
C LEU A 82 -7.42 4.55 6.09
N LEU A 83 -6.90 5.75 5.84
CA LEU A 83 -7.69 6.99 5.82
C LEU A 83 -7.33 7.83 4.60
N HIS A 84 -8.27 8.64 4.14
CA HIS A 84 -8.01 9.74 3.23
C HIS A 84 -7.61 11.01 4.00
N GLU A 85 -6.85 11.92 3.37
CA GLU A 85 -6.41 13.20 3.95
C GLU A 85 -7.55 14.00 4.62
N SER A 86 -8.75 13.96 4.06
CA SER A 86 -9.91 14.67 4.61
C SER A 86 -10.34 14.15 5.98
N GLU A 87 -10.21 12.84 6.23
CA GLU A 87 -10.56 12.23 7.50
C GLU A 87 -9.54 12.62 8.58
N ILE A 88 -8.26 12.68 8.21
CA ILE A 88 -7.20 13.17 9.09
C ILE A 88 -7.46 14.63 9.50
N LYS A 89 -7.82 15.49 8.53
CA LYS A 89 -8.16 16.90 8.79
C LYS A 89 -9.39 17.05 9.68
N ALA A 90 -10.40 16.20 9.52
CA ALA A 90 -11.58 16.20 10.37
C ALA A 90 -11.22 15.86 11.83
N GLU A 91 -10.36 14.85 12.03
CA GLU A 91 -9.85 14.50 13.36
C GLU A 91 -9.03 15.63 13.98
N GLU A 92 -8.16 16.28 13.21
CA GLU A 92 -7.38 17.44 13.67
C GLU A 92 -8.27 18.56 14.22
N VAL A 93 -9.35 18.92 13.49
CA VAL A 93 -10.33 19.92 13.93
C VAL A 93 -11.03 19.47 15.22
N ARG A 94 -11.45 18.20 15.28
CA ARG A 94 -12.13 17.63 16.45
C ARG A 94 -11.24 17.70 17.70
N TYR A 95 -9.98 17.27 17.60
CA TYR A 95 -9.03 17.36 18.71
C TYR A 95 -8.74 18.82 19.10
N GLY A 96 -8.62 19.72 18.12
CA GLY A 96 -8.45 21.15 18.38
C GLY A 96 -9.61 21.79 19.14
N GLN A 97 -10.85 21.34 18.92
CA GLN A 97 -12.01 21.79 19.69
C GLN A 97 -11.99 21.25 21.12
N MET A 98 -11.72 19.95 21.29
CA MET A 98 -11.62 19.32 22.61
C MET A 98 -10.55 19.98 23.49
N LEU A 99 -9.40 20.33 22.92
CA LEU A 99 -8.34 21.01 23.66
C LEU A 99 -8.76 22.40 24.17
N LYS A 100 -9.57 23.13 23.40
CA LYS A 100 -10.10 24.44 23.81
C LYS A 100 -11.16 24.36 24.91
N GLU A 101 -11.89 23.24 24.99
CA GLU A 101 -12.90 23.02 26.03
C GLU A 101 -12.28 22.64 27.39
N ILE A 102 -11.04 22.12 27.38
CA ILE A 102 -10.31 21.67 28.57
C ILE A 102 -9.37 22.77 29.10
N SER A 103 -8.98 23.75 28.26
CA SER A 103 -8.14 24.90 28.61
C SER A 103 -8.92 26.06 29.19
#